data_AF-A0A6P1F0P4-F1
#
_entry.id   AF-A0A6P1F0P4-F1
#
_cell.length_a   1.000
_cell.length_b   1.000
_cell.length_c   1.000
_cell.angle_alpha   90.00
_cell.angle_beta   90.00
_cell.angle_gamma   90.00
#
_symmetry.space_group_name_H-M   'P 1'
#
loop_
_entity.id
_entity.type
_entity.pdbx_description
1 polymer ?
#
loop_
_entity_poly.entity_id
_entity_poly.type
_entity_poly.pdbx_seq_one_letter_code
_entity_poly.pdbx_strand_id
1 'polypeptide(L)'
;MPRPVDELLAALYESHGPALRRFVQNLTRNAALTEDVVQETMVRAWQRPQVLERDADAARAWLFTVARNLVIDDARSARSRREVPAKDEDGGGAVPDRTDAVLDSILVADALASLSVEHRQIVVDAYFLGHTVPEIARRHSIPEGTAKSRLHYGLRGLRLALQERGVTR
;
A
#
# COMPACT_ATOMS: atom_id res chain seq x y z
N MET A 1 29.42 11.11 -17.01
CA MET A 1 29.56 10.87 -15.57
C MET A 1 28.29 10.19 -15.09
N PRO A 2 28.36 9.09 -14.32
CA PRO A 2 27.17 8.56 -13.67
C PRO A 2 26.56 9.65 -12.78
N ARG A 3 25.23 9.78 -12.78
CA ARG A 3 24.54 10.75 -11.91
C ARG A 3 24.84 10.39 -10.45
N PRO A 4 25.17 11.37 -9.57
CA PRO A 4 25.32 11.10 -8.15
C PRO A 4 24.01 10.52 -7.58
N VAL A 5 24.15 9.61 -6.61
CA VAL A 5 23.03 8.84 -6.02
C VAL A 5 21.90 9.76 -5.52
N ASP A 6 22.24 10.93 -4.99
CA ASP A 6 21.27 11.89 -4.47
C ASP A 6 20.38 12.49 -5.59
N GLU A 7 20.93 12.73 -6.78
CA GLU A 7 20.16 13.17 -7.95
C GLU A 7 19.22 12.07 -8.46
N LEU A 8 19.67 10.81 -8.43
CA LEU A 8 18.82 9.67 -8.79
C LEU A 8 17.67 9.51 -7.80
N LEU A 9 17.93 9.67 -6.51
CA LEU A 9 16.91 9.61 -5.46
C LEU A 9 15.90 10.75 -5.56
N ALA A 10 16.37 11.98 -5.83
CA ALA A 10 15.49 13.13 -6.06
C ALA A 10 14.57 12.91 -7.27
N ALA A 11 15.13 12.48 -8.41
CA ALA A 11 14.35 12.17 -9.61
C ALA A 11 13.32 11.05 -9.37
N LEU A 12 13.69 10.02 -8.59
CA LEU A 12 12.78 8.96 -8.16
C LEU A 12 11.62 9.51 -7.32
N TYR A 13 11.91 10.38 -6.35
CA TYR A 13 10.89 11.00 -5.51
C TYR A 13 9.96 11.91 -6.32
N GLU A 14 10.49 12.73 -7.23
CA GLU A 14 9.69 13.59 -8.09
C GLU A 14 8.76 12.76 -8.99
N SER A 15 9.25 11.64 -9.53
CA SER A 15 8.48 10.78 -10.44
C SER A 15 7.40 9.96 -9.74
N HIS A 16 7.64 9.51 -8.50
CA HIS A 16 6.80 8.51 -7.85
C HIS A 16 6.27 8.89 -6.47
N GLY A 17 6.89 9.85 -5.78
CA GLY A 17 6.56 10.28 -4.43
C GLY A 17 5.09 10.70 -4.24
N PRO A 18 4.50 11.53 -5.13
CA PRO A 18 3.08 11.90 -5.00
C PRO A 18 2.12 10.71 -5.09
N ALA A 19 2.36 9.79 -6.03
CA ALA A 19 1.53 8.60 -6.20
C ALA A 19 1.72 7.62 -5.03
N LEU A 20 2.95 7.43 -4.57
CA LEU A 20 3.29 6.60 -3.41
C LEU A 20 2.63 7.13 -2.13
N ARG A 21 2.71 8.44 -1.90
CA ARG A 21 2.05 9.11 -0.77
C ARG A 21 0.54 8.91 -0.80
N ARG A 22 -0.11 9.09 -1.96
CA ARG A 22 -1.55 8.87 -2.09
C ARG A 22 -1.93 7.41 -1.83
N PHE A 23 -1.13 6.46 -2.33
CA PHE A 23 -1.32 5.04 -2.06
C PHE A 23 -1.25 4.73 -0.56
N VAL A 24 -0.19 5.17 0.11
CA VAL A 24 -0.03 4.95 1.56
C VAL A 24 -1.12 5.64 2.36
N GLN A 25 -1.48 6.87 2.02
CA GLN A 25 -2.57 7.62 2.66
C GLN A 25 -3.92 6.87 2.55
N ASN A 26 -4.17 6.21 1.43
CA ASN A 26 -5.38 5.40 1.25
C ASN A 26 -5.40 4.16 2.14
N LEU A 27 -4.22 3.61 2.47
CA LEU A 27 -4.07 2.44 3.35
C LEU A 27 -4.09 2.81 4.84
N THR A 28 -3.39 3.87 5.25
CA THR A 28 -3.17 4.18 6.68
C THR A 28 -4.17 5.20 7.22
N ARG A 29 -4.57 6.18 6.39
CA ARG A 29 -5.33 7.38 6.78
C ARG A 29 -4.74 8.19 7.94
N ASN A 30 -3.47 8.00 8.22
CA ASN A 30 -2.74 8.73 9.23
C ASN A 30 -1.65 9.51 8.50
N ALA A 31 -1.73 10.84 8.55
CA ALA A 31 -0.79 11.70 7.82
C ALA A 31 0.65 11.50 8.31
N ALA A 32 0.85 11.33 9.62
CA ALA A 32 2.18 11.07 10.19
C ALA A 32 2.72 9.72 9.72
N LEU A 33 1.94 8.64 9.89
CA LEU A 33 2.35 7.31 9.42
C LEU A 33 2.56 7.26 7.90
N THR A 34 1.80 8.06 7.14
CA THR A 34 1.98 8.17 5.69
C THR A 34 3.33 8.78 5.34
N GLU A 35 3.69 9.87 6.01
CA GLU A 35 5.00 10.50 5.84
C GLU A 35 6.12 9.52 6.21
N ASP A 36 6.02 8.86 7.37
CA ASP A 36 7.02 7.93 7.86
C ASP A 36 7.24 6.76 6.89
N VAL A 37 6.16 6.15 6.39
CA VAL A 37 6.25 5.05 5.42
C VAL A 37 6.85 5.51 4.10
N VAL A 38 6.47 6.70 3.60
CA VAL A 38 7.04 7.24 2.36
C VAL A 38 8.53 7.50 2.54
N GLN A 39 8.93 8.16 3.63
CA GLN A 39 10.34 8.43 3.93
C GLN A 39 11.16 7.15 4.08
N GLU A 40 10.69 6.19 4.87
CA GLU A 40 11.36 4.89 5.05
C GLU A 40 11.48 4.14 3.72
N THR A 41 10.46 4.22 2.86
CA THR A 41 10.54 3.64 1.51
C THR A 41 11.65 4.29 0.68
N MET A 42 11.80 5.61 0.76
CA MET A 42 12.89 6.33 0.07
C MET A 42 14.27 6.01 0.66
N VAL A 43 14.39 5.89 1.99
CA VAL A 43 15.62 5.47 2.67
C VAL A 43 16.04 4.07 2.21
N ARG A 44 15.09 3.13 2.13
CA ARG A 44 15.37 1.78 1.62
C ARG A 44 15.76 1.80 0.13
N ALA A 45 15.22 2.71 -0.67
CA ALA A 45 15.61 2.89 -2.07
C ALA A 45 17.05 3.40 -2.16
N TRP A 46 17.41 4.39 -1.34
CA TRP A 46 18.76 4.94 -1.26
C TRP A 46 19.81 3.90 -0.86
N GLN A 47 19.48 3.02 0.09
CA GLN A 47 20.34 1.91 0.52
C GLN A 47 20.51 0.79 -0.53
N ARG A 48 19.74 0.82 -1.63
CA ARG A 48 19.74 -0.21 -2.67
C ARG A 48 19.98 0.42 -4.05
N PRO A 49 21.25 0.68 -4.44
CA PRO A 49 21.59 1.33 -5.70
C PRO A 49 20.96 0.68 -6.94
N GLN A 50 20.78 -0.65 -6.91
CA GLN A 50 20.16 -1.40 -8.01
C GLN A 50 18.67 -1.14 -8.19
N VAL A 51 18.02 -0.37 -7.30
CA VAL A 51 16.64 0.15 -7.47
C VAL A 51 16.67 1.45 -8.25
N LEU A 52 17.65 2.33 -7.96
CA LEU A 52 17.81 3.65 -8.58
C LEU A 52 18.24 3.57 -10.05
N GLU A 53 18.86 2.46 -10.44
CA GLU A 53 19.32 2.19 -11.81
C GLU A 53 18.27 1.46 -12.68
N ARG A 54 17.10 1.10 -12.13
CA ARG A 54 16.06 0.39 -12.88
C ARG A 54 15.31 1.32 -13.82
N ASP A 55 14.60 0.72 -14.78
CA ASP A 55 13.52 1.43 -15.47
C ASP A 55 12.46 1.94 -14.47
N ALA A 56 11.72 2.97 -14.89
CA ALA A 56 10.78 3.68 -14.03
C ALA A 56 9.68 2.77 -13.48
N ASP A 57 9.19 1.81 -14.27
CA ASP A 57 8.12 0.90 -13.86
C ASP A 57 8.61 -0.09 -12.80
N ALA A 58 9.79 -0.69 -12.98
CA ALA A 58 10.37 -1.62 -12.04
C ALA A 58 10.79 -0.95 -10.71
N ALA A 59 11.27 0.30 -10.76
CA ALA A 59 11.53 1.09 -9.56
C ALA A 59 10.23 1.40 -8.83
N ARG A 60 9.20 1.83 -9.56
CA ARG A 60 7.85 2.08 -9.04
C ARG A 60 7.22 0.85 -8.39
N ALA A 61 7.29 -0.32 -9.03
CA ALA A 61 6.80 -1.60 -8.48
C ALA A 61 7.38 -1.86 -7.10
N TRP A 62 8.70 -1.68 -7.02
CA TRP A 62 9.46 -1.95 -5.83
C TRP A 62 9.08 -0.98 -4.70
N LEU A 63 8.95 0.31 -4.99
CA LEU A 63 8.50 1.32 -4.01
C LEU A 63 7.13 0.97 -3.42
N PHE A 64 6.15 0.64 -4.26
CA PHE A 64 4.80 0.31 -3.80
C PHE A 64 4.75 -1.00 -3.00
N THR A 65 5.56 -1.99 -3.39
CA THR A 65 5.71 -3.24 -2.65
C THR A 65 6.30 -2.98 -1.26
N VAL A 66 7.38 -2.20 -1.18
CA VAL A 66 8.02 -1.83 0.09
C VAL A 66 7.07 -1.06 0.98
N ALA A 67 6.41 -0.03 0.47
CA ALA A 67 5.47 0.77 1.24
C ALA A 67 4.29 -0.07 1.74
N ARG A 68 3.76 -0.98 0.92
CA ARG A 68 2.71 -1.92 1.34
C ARG A 68 3.19 -2.79 2.50
N ASN A 69 4.39 -3.35 2.40
CA ASN A 69 4.94 -4.20 3.45
C ASN A 69 5.13 -3.43 4.75
N LEU A 70 5.70 -2.23 4.69
CA LEU A 70 5.85 -1.34 5.85
C LEU A 70 4.52 -1.06 6.56
N VAL A 71 3.44 -0.79 5.81
CA VAL A 71 2.10 -0.58 6.38
C VAL A 71 1.56 -1.85 7.05
N ILE A 72 1.76 -3.01 6.42
CA ILE A 72 1.32 -4.31 6.97
C ILE A 72 2.10 -4.63 8.24
N ASP A 73 3.40 -4.39 8.24
CA ASP A 73 4.29 -4.67 9.37
C ASP A 73 3.99 -3.73 10.54
N ASP A 74 3.73 -2.44 10.30
CA ASP A 74 3.26 -1.53 11.35
C ASP A 74 1.92 -2.00 11.95
N ALA A 75 0.94 -2.37 11.11
CA ALA A 75 -0.35 -2.86 11.59
C ALA A 75 -0.23 -4.16 12.39
N ARG A 76 0.62 -5.09 11.94
CA ARG A 76 0.93 -6.34 12.65
C ARG A 76 1.68 -6.10 13.95
N SER A 77 2.66 -5.22 13.96
CA SER A 77 3.42 -4.86 15.16
C SER A 77 2.52 -4.15 16.18
N ALA A 78 1.60 -3.30 15.73
CA ALA A 78 0.60 -2.67 16.60
C ALA A 78 -0.37 -3.70 17.20
N ARG A 79 -0.70 -4.77 16.45
CA ARG A 79 -1.46 -5.92 16.94
C ARG A 79 -0.63 -6.75 17.94
N SER A 80 0.62 -7.06 17.63
CA SER A 80 1.49 -7.83 18.52
C SER A 80 1.92 -7.05 19.77
N ARG A 81 2.00 -5.73 19.74
CA ARG A 81 2.14 -4.92 20.96
C ARG A 81 0.93 -5.04 21.88
N ARG A 82 -0.24 -5.41 21.35
CA ARG A 82 -1.43 -5.75 22.14
C ARG A 82 -1.44 -7.23 22.55
N GLU A 83 -0.66 -8.09 21.89
CA GLU A 83 -0.54 -9.55 22.07
C GLU A 83 0.91 -10.03 21.74
N VAL A 84 1.83 -10.10 22.71
CA VAL A 84 3.29 -10.26 22.51
C VAL A 84 3.72 -11.75 22.40
N PRO A 85 4.79 -12.16 21.63
CA PRO A 85 5.35 -11.64 20.36
C PRO A 85 5.69 -12.72 19.28
N ALA A 86 5.92 -12.31 18.02
CA ALA A 86 6.85 -13.03 17.11
C ALA A 86 7.49 -12.14 16.03
N LYS A 87 8.71 -12.56 15.64
CA LYS A 87 9.82 -11.96 14.89
C LYS A 87 9.55 -11.48 13.45
N ASP A 88 10.40 -10.55 13.03
CA ASP A 88 10.56 -10.00 11.69
C ASP A 88 11.17 -11.00 10.69
N GLU A 89 10.67 -11.03 9.45
CA GLU A 89 11.30 -11.71 8.31
C GLU A 89 11.55 -10.72 7.16
N ASP A 90 12.80 -10.68 6.73
CA ASP A 90 13.35 -9.80 5.71
C ASP A 90 12.99 -10.32 4.30
N GLY A 91 12.10 -9.62 3.60
CA GLY A 91 11.53 -10.04 2.30
C GLY A 91 12.42 -9.70 1.10
N GLY A 92 13.55 -10.37 0.95
CA GLY A 92 14.36 -10.38 -0.27
C GLY A 92 13.83 -11.36 -1.32
N GLY A 93 12.72 -11.03 -2.00
CA GLY A 93 12.12 -11.88 -3.04
C GLY A 93 12.37 -11.37 -4.46
N ALA A 94 12.93 -12.22 -5.33
CA ALA A 94 13.01 -12.00 -6.77
C ALA A 94 11.62 -11.69 -7.34
N VAL A 95 11.52 -10.63 -8.14
CA VAL A 95 10.23 -10.13 -8.62
C VAL A 95 9.97 -10.70 -10.02
N PRO A 96 8.91 -11.50 -10.23
CA PRO A 96 8.49 -11.93 -11.55
C PRO A 96 7.88 -10.76 -12.34
N ASP A 97 7.78 -10.95 -13.66
CA ASP A 97 7.29 -10.03 -14.69
C ASP A 97 6.54 -8.77 -14.18
N ARG A 98 7.25 -7.63 -14.16
CA ARG A 98 7.00 -6.49 -13.27
C ARG A 98 5.96 -5.50 -13.77
N THR A 99 5.71 -5.42 -15.07
CA THR A 99 4.90 -4.33 -15.65
C THR A 99 3.43 -4.44 -15.26
N ASP A 100 2.87 -5.65 -15.28
CA ASP A 100 1.47 -5.89 -14.92
C ASP A 100 1.22 -5.63 -13.43
N ALA A 101 2.12 -6.07 -12.55
CA ALA A 101 2.01 -5.85 -11.10
C ALA A 101 2.08 -4.35 -10.71
N VAL A 102 2.84 -3.55 -11.47
CA VAL A 102 2.93 -2.09 -11.28
C VAL A 102 1.62 -1.43 -11.64
N LEU A 103 1.11 -1.70 -12.84
CA LEU A 103 -0.16 -1.16 -13.32
C LEU A 103 -1.29 -1.56 -12.36
N ASP A 104 -1.32 -2.82 -11.93
CA ASP A 104 -2.28 -3.31 -10.95
C ASP A 104 -2.23 -2.53 -9.64
N SER A 105 -1.03 -2.20 -9.13
CA SER A 105 -0.90 -1.42 -7.89
C SER A 105 -1.46 0.01 -8.01
N ILE A 106 -1.31 0.66 -9.18
CA ILE A 106 -1.88 1.99 -9.47
C ILE A 106 -3.38 1.91 -9.53
N LEU A 107 -3.86 0.98 -10.35
CA LEU A 107 -5.28 0.81 -10.64
C LEU A 107 -6.02 0.47 -9.36
N VAL A 108 -5.42 -0.35 -8.49
CA VAL A 108 -5.95 -0.65 -7.15
C VAL A 108 -5.93 0.60 -6.25
N ALA A 109 -4.84 1.38 -6.22
CA ALA A 109 -4.76 2.61 -5.43
C ALA A 109 -5.84 3.62 -5.84
N ASP A 110 -6.04 3.80 -7.15
CA ASP A 110 -7.00 4.72 -7.74
C ASP A 110 -8.43 4.25 -7.57
N ALA A 111 -8.67 2.94 -7.72
CA ALA A 111 -9.99 2.35 -7.53
C ALA A 111 -10.40 2.39 -6.05
N LEU A 112 -9.48 2.12 -5.12
CA LEU A 112 -9.70 2.34 -3.69
C LEU A 112 -10.03 3.81 -3.39
N ALA A 113 -9.31 4.75 -4.01
CA ALA A 113 -9.56 6.17 -3.81
C ALA A 113 -10.96 6.61 -4.26
N SER A 114 -11.55 5.97 -5.27
CA SER A 114 -12.93 6.26 -5.72
C SER A 114 -14.04 5.73 -4.81
N LEU A 115 -13.73 4.84 -3.87
CA LEU A 115 -14.70 4.39 -2.88
C LEU A 115 -14.98 5.47 -1.83
N SER A 116 -16.19 5.40 -1.24
CA SER A 116 -16.48 6.20 -0.03
C SER A 116 -15.47 5.90 1.08
N VAL A 117 -15.28 6.86 1.96
CA VAL A 117 -14.38 6.78 3.11
C VAL A 117 -14.69 5.52 3.93
N GLU A 118 -15.94 5.21 4.19
CA GLU A 118 -16.36 4.05 5.00
C GLU A 118 -16.10 2.74 4.26
N HIS A 119 -16.41 2.66 2.96
CA HIS A 119 -16.18 1.45 2.18
C HIS A 119 -14.70 1.14 1.97
N ARG A 120 -13.89 2.16 1.62
CA ARG A 120 -12.44 2.01 1.47
C ARG A 120 -11.79 1.50 2.76
N GLN A 121 -12.20 2.02 3.92
CA GLN A 121 -11.67 1.61 5.23
C GLN A 121 -11.84 0.11 5.46
N ILE A 122 -13.06 -0.38 5.29
CA ILE A 122 -13.41 -1.77 5.59
C ILE A 122 -12.72 -2.73 4.62
N VAL A 123 -12.59 -2.35 3.34
CA VAL A 123 -11.87 -3.14 2.33
C VAL A 123 -10.36 -3.21 2.65
N VAL A 124 -9.75 -2.07 3.01
CA VAL A 124 -8.34 -2.01 3.39
C VAL A 124 -8.08 -2.85 4.64
N ASP A 125 -8.89 -2.70 5.69
CA ASP A 125 -8.72 -3.49 6.91
C ASP A 125 -8.80 -5.00 6.64
N ALA A 126 -9.76 -5.44 5.84
CA ALA A 126 -9.97 -6.86 5.57
C ALA A 126 -8.86 -7.47 4.70
N TYR A 127 -8.49 -6.82 3.60
CA TYR A 127 -7.64 -7.43 2.57
C TYR A 127 -6.18 -6.97 2.60
N PHE A 128 -5.90 -5.78 3.12
CA PHE A 128 -4.54 -5.28 3.24
C PHE A 128 -3.98 -5.51 4.63
N LEU A 129 -4.77 -5.22 5.68
CA LEU A 129 -4.32 -5.36 7.06
C LEU A 129 -4.65 -6.73 7.68
N GLY A 130 -5.51 -7.52 7.03
CA GLY A 130 -5.85 -8.88 7.45
C GLY A 130 -6.76 -8.95 8.69
N HIS A 131 -7.49 -7.88 9.01
CA HIS A 131 -8.43 -7.86 10.13
C HIS A 131 -9.69 -8.71 9.81
N THR A 132 -10.16 -9.45 10.81
CA THR A 132 -11.44 -10.17 10.77
C THR A 132 -12.62 -9.21 10.90
N VAL A 133 -13.81 -9.63 10.46
CA VAL A 133 -15.04 -8.82 10.56
C VAL A 133 -15.32 -8.32 11.99
N PRO A 134 -15.19 -9.14 13.06
CA PRO A 134 -15.34 -8.65 14.43
C PRO A 134 -14.29 -7.61 14.84
N GLU A 135 -13.04 -7.76 14.41
CA GLU A 135 -11.98 -6.78 14.68
C GLU A 135 -12.25 -5.45 13.99
N ILE A 136 -12.69 -5.50 12.73
CA ILE A 136 -13.11 -4.33 11.95
C ILE A 136 -14.27 -3.63 12.64
N ALA A 137 -15.29 -4.37 13.05
CA ALA A 137 -16.45 -3.84 13.75
C ALA A 137 -16.05 -3.09 15.02
N ARG A 138 -15.17 -3.68 15.85
CA ARG A 138 -14.63 -3.02 17.05
C ARG A 138 -13.83 -1.77 16.71
N ARG A 139 -12.93 -1.84 15.72
CA ARG A 139 -12.04 -0.75 15.33
C ARG A 139 -12.79 0.51 14.89
N HIS A 140 -13.89 0.31 14.16
CA HIS A 140 -14.72 1.41 13.65
C HIS A 140 -15.93 1.74 14.53
N SER A 141 -16.08 1.06 15.67
CA SER A 141 -17.23 1.21 16.57
C SER A 141 -18.57 1.06 15.83
N ILE A 142 -18.67 0.02 15.00
CA ILE A 142 -19.88 -0.31 14.22
C ILE A 142 -20.35 -1.74 14.49
N PRO A 143 -21.63 -2.09 14.25
CA PRO A 143 -22.09 -3.47 14.30
C PRO A 143 -21.39 -4.37 13.26
N GLU A 144 -21.21 -5.65 13.59
CA GLU A 144 -20.64 -6.63 12.63
C GLU A 144 -21.47 -6.73 11.34
N GLY A 145 -22.80 -6.62 11.42
CA GLY A 145 -23.67 -6.59 10.24
C GLY A 145 -23.38 -5.37 9.33
N THR A 146 -23.04 -4.23 9.94
CA THR A 146 -22.60 -3.02 9.21
C THR A 146 -21.22 -3.21 8.59
N ALA A 147 -20.29 -3.87 9.29
CA ALA A 147 -18.99 -4.21 8.72
C ALA A 147 -19.12 -5.15 7.50
N LYS A 148 -19.96 -6.21 7.61
CA LYS A 148 -20.24 -7.15 6.50
C LYS A 148 -20.86 -6.46 5.29
N SER A 149 -21.89 -5.64 5.51
CA SER A 149 -22.55 -4.91 4.42
C SER A 149 -21.61 -3.89 3.77
N ARG A 150 -20.85 -3.11 4.55
CA ARG A 150 -19.84 -2.20 3.99
C ARG A 150 -18.75 -2.93 3.22
N LEU A 151 -18.29 -4.10 3.69
CA LEU A 151 -17.34 -4.91 2.95
C LEU A 151 -17.92 -5.38 1.61
N HIS A 152 -19.17 -5.86 1.62
CA HIS A 152 -19.87 -6.28 0.41
C HIS A 152 -20.00 -5.16 -0.62
N TYR A 153 -20.52 -3.99 -0.22
CA TYR A 153 -20.67 -2.85 -1.14
C TYR A 153 -19.33 -2.23 -1.53
N GLY A 154 -18.35 -2.22 -0.64
CA GLY A 154 -16.99 -1.76 -0.94
C GLY A 154 -16.30 -2.62 -2.00
N LEU A 155 -16.41 -3.95 -1.91
CA LEU A 155 -15.89 -4.86 -2.94
C LEU A 155 -16.60 -4.70 -4.28
N ARG A 156 -17.92 -4.50 -4.28
CA ARG A 156 -18.68 -4.22 -5.52
C ARG A 156 -18.24 -2.91 -6.16
N GLY A 157 -18.10 -1.85 -5.36
CA GLY A 157 -17.59 -0.57 -5.84
C GLY A 157 -16.15 -0.67 -6.37
N LEU A 158 -15.30 -1.44 -5.69
CA LEU A 158 -13.91 -1.63 -6.10
C LEU A 158 -13.84 -2.34 -7.45
N ARG A 159 -14.65 -3.40 -7.62
CA ARG A 159 -14.78 -4.12 -8.89
C ARG A 159 -15.22 -3.18 -10.01
N LEU A 160 -16.25 -2.37 -9.79
CA LEU A 160 -16.74 -1.41 -10.79
C LEU A 160 -15.65 -0.41 -11.17
N ALA A 161 -14.98 0.17 -10.17
CA ALA A 161 -13.90 1.13 -10.39
C ALA A 161 -12.72 0.52 -11.16
N LEU A 162 -12.38 -0.74 -10.92
CA LEU A 162 -11.34 -1.45 -11.67
C LEU A 162 -11.78 -1.72 -13.12
N GLN A 163 -13.04 -2.14 -13.34
CA GLN A 163 -13.60 -2.35 -14.67
C GLN A 163 -13.64 -1.08 -15.52
N GLU A 164 -14.05 0.05 -14.93
CA GLU A 164 -14.03 1.37 -15.58
C GLU A 164 -12.63 1.81 -16.01
N ARG A 165 -11.59 1.28 -15.36
CA ARG A 165 -10.18 1.56 -15.67
C ARG A 165 -9.56 0.50 -16.59
N GLY A 166 -10.37 -0.35 -17.22
CA GLY A 166 -9.93 -1.34 -18.20
C GLY A 166 -9.36 -2.62 -17.60
N VAL A 167 -9.39 -2.79 -16.27
CA VAL A 167 -9.01 -4.06 -15.63
C VAL A 167 -10.16 -5.04 -15.84
N THR A 168 -9.99 -5.90 -16.83
CA THR A 168 -11.02 -6.88 -17.22
C THR A 168 -10.63 -8.24 -16.66
N ARG A 169 -11.19 -8.61 -15.51
CA ARG A 169 -11.23 -10.00 -15.05
C ARG A 169 -12.54 -10.32 -14.34
#